data_AF-G1URV7-F1
#
_entry.id   AF-G1URV7-F1
#
_cell.length_a   1.000
_cell.length_b   1.000
_cell.length_c   1.000
_cell.angle_alpha   90.00
_cell.angle_beta   90.00
_cell.angle_gamma   90.00
#
_symmetry.space_group_name_H-M   'P 1'
#
loop_
_entity.id
_entity.type
_entity.pdbx_description
1 polymer ?
#
loop_
_entity_poly.entity_id
_entity_poly.type
_entity_poly.pdbx_seq_one_letter_code
_entity_poly.pdbx_strand_id
1 'polypeptide(L)' 'MQKLGIQSVIRKKRRYVGKSGSIVFPNLLGRDFKSDVPGKKLATDITYLPTSSGFIYLSAVQD' A
#
# COMPACT_ATOMS: atom_id res chain seq x y z
N MET A 1 -5.30 -29.38 -22.51
CA MET A 1 -6.52 -29.49 -21.69
C MET A 1 -7.80 -29.12 -22.46
N GLN A 2 -7.90 -27.95 -23.13
CA GLN A 2 -9.13 -27.56 -23.86
C GLN A 2 -9.51 -28.53 -25.01
N LYS A 3 -8.52 -29.07 -25.74
CA LYS A 3 -8.75 -30.01 -26.85
C LYS A 3 -9.31 -31.38 -26.43
N LEU A 4 -9.21 -31.72 -25.14
CA LEU A 4 -9.71 -32.99 -24.57
C LEU A 4 -10.96 -32.79 -23.69
N GLY A 5 -11.51 -31.58 -23.60
CA GLY A 5 -12.69 -31.28 -22.78
C GLY A 5 -12.48 -31.38 -21.26
N ILE A 6 -11.26 -31.65 -20.80
CA ILE A 6 -10.96 -31.85 -19.37
C ILE A 6 -10.93 -30.48 -18.68
N GLN A 7 -11.86 -30.28 -17.74
CA GLN A 7 -11.89 -29.15 -16.83
C GLN A 7 -11.49 -29.57 -15.41
N SER A 8 -10.75 -28.68 -14.76
CA SER A 8 -10.37 -28.83 -13.36
C SER A 8 -11.56 -28.62 -12.43
N VAL A 9 -11.80 -29.54 -11.48
CA VAL A 9 -12.76 -29.38 -10.38
C VAL A 9 -12.15 -28.49 -9.29
N ILE A 10 -11.90 -27.21 -9.60
CA ILE A 10 -11.44 -26.21 -8.64
C ILE A 10 -12.56 -25.22 -8.37
N ARG A 11 -12.75 -24.84 -7.11
CA ARG A 11 -13.69 -23.77 -6.72
C ARG A 11 -13.38 -22.52 -7.52
N LYS A 12 -14.37 -22.00 -8.26
CA LYS A 12 -14.25 -20.77 -9.06
C LYS A 12 -13.71 -19.64 -8.16
N LYS A 13 -12.55 -19.07 -8.48
CA LYS A 13 -11.99 -17.92 -7.76
C LYS A 13 -13.03 -16.80 -7.78
N ARG A 14 -13.48 -16.36 -6.60
CA ARG A 14 -14.45 -15.27 -6.47
C ARG A 14 -13.80 -14.02 -7.09
N ARG A 15 -14.39 -13.48 -8.16
CA ARG A 15 -13.95 -12.18 -8.69
C ARG A 15 -14.14 -11.17 -7.57
N TYR A 16 -13.07 -10.46 -7.24
CA TYR A 16 -13.16 -9.31 -6.36
C TYR A 16 -13.94 -8.24 -7.12
N VAL A 17 -15.23 -8.11 -6.80
CA VAL A 17 -16.10 -7.08 -7.40
C VAL A 17 -16.00 -5.85 -6.52
N GLY A 18 -15.19 -4.90 -6.97
CA GLY A 18 -15.30 -3.47 -6.67
C GLY A 18 -15.11 -3.05 -5.21
N LYS A 19 -13.88 -2.69 -4.85
CA LYS A 19 -13.71 -1.36 -4.24
C LYS A 19 -13.65 -0.37 -5.40
N SER A 20 -14.33 0.77 -5.28
CA SER A 20 -14.00 1.94 -6.10
C SER A 20 -12.49 2.09 -6.10
N GLY A 21 -11.88 2.27 -7.27
CA GLY A 21 -10.43 2.46 -7.36
C GLY A 21 -10.01 3.54 -6.37
N SER A 22 -8.92 3.31 -5.64
CA SER A 22 -8.36 4.35 -4.78
C SER A 22 -8.14 5.60 -5.62
N ILE A 23 -8.49 6.77 -5.09
CA ILE A 23 -8.15 8.03 -5.72
C ILE A 23 -6.62 8.09 -5.79
N VAL A 24 -6.08 8.03 -7.00
CA VAL A 24 -4.64 8.15 -7.23
C VAL A 24 -4.32 9.63 -7.33
N PHE A 25 -3.58 10.14 -6.36
CA PHE A 25 -3.04 11.48 -6.41
C PHE A 25 -1.73 11.50 -7.20
N PRO A 26 -1.43 12.57 -7.95
CA PRO A 26 -0.14 12.70 -8.60
C PRO A 26 0.98 12.75 -7.56
N ASN A 27 2.09 12.07 -7.83
CA ASN A 27 3.28 12.18 -7.00
C ASN A 27 3.97 13.52 -7.28
N LEU A 28 3.65 14.52 -6.47
CA LEU A 28 4.16 15.89 -6.62
C LEU A 28 5.67 15.99 -6.37
N LEU A 29 6.24 15.11 -5.54
CA LEU A 29 7.65 15.16 -5.17
C LEU A 29 8.55 14.40 -6.16
N GLY A 30 8.02 13.42 -6.89
CA GLY A 30 8.81 12.68 -7.88
C GLY A 30 10.04 11.96 -7.30
N ARG A 31 10.03 11.62 -6.00
CA ARG A 31 11.16 11.10 -5.20
C ARG A 31 12.29 12.10 -4.90
N ASP A 32 12.07 13.39 -5.13
CA ASP A 32 12.95 14.44 -4.64
C ASP A 32 12.50 14.90 -3.24
N PHE A 33 13.20 14.40 -2.23
CA PHE A 33 12.92 14.66 -0.81
C PHE A 33 13.78 15.78 -0.21
N LYS A 34 14.66 16.43 -0.99
CA LYS A 34 15.50 17.50 -0.48
C LYS A 34 14.84 18.86 -0.70
N SER A 35 14.99 19.77 0.26
CA SER A 35 14.52 21.15 0.17
C SER A 35 15.60 22.10 0.69
N ASP A 36 15.73 23.27 0.07
CA ASP A 36 16.63 24.33 0.54
C ASP A 36 16.10 25.01 1.82
N VAL A 37 14.80 24.88 2.08
CA VAL A 37 14.12 25.48 3.24
C VAL A 37 13.41 24.40 4.05
N PRO A 38 13.56 24.38 5.39
CA PRO A 38 12.83 23.46 6.27
C PRO A 38 11.31 23.55 6.12
N GLY A 39 10.61 22.45 6.36
CA GLY A 39 9.16 22.34 6.39
C GLY A 39 8.47 22.42 5.03
N LYS A 40 9.21 22.38 3.91
CA LYS A 40 8.65 22.42 2.55
C LYS A 40 8.28 21.04 2.02
N LYS A 41 9.00 20.01 2.44
CA LYS A 41 8.77 18.63 2.03
C LYS A 41 8.83 17.78 3.29
N LEU A 42 7.71 17.13 3.63
CA LEU A 42 7.63 16.24 4.77
C LEU A 42 7.30 14.83 4.29
N ALA A 43 8.07 13.86 4.73
CA ALA A 43 7.75 12.45 4.60
C ALA A 43 7.20 11.94 5.93
N THR A 44 6.07 11.22 5.87
CA THR A 44 5.46 10.62 7.05
C THR A 44 5.19 9.14 6.81
N ASP A 45 5.34 8.35 7.85
CA ASP A 45 5.01 6.93 7.82
C ASP A 45 4.40 6.49 9.15
N ILE A 46 3.50 5.51 9.09
CA ILE A 46 2.91 4.88 10.26
C ILE A 46 3.35 3.42 10.25
N THR A 47 4.19 3.07 11.22
CA THR A 47 4.70 1.71 11.39
C THR A 47 4.28 1.14 12.75
N TYR A 48 4.05 -0.17 12.79
CA TYR A 48 3.71 -0.91 13.99
C TYR A 48 4.98 -1.38 14.68
N LEU A 49 5.14 -1.09 15.97
CA LEU A 49 6.25 -1.59 16.76
C LEU A 49 5.75 -2.68 17.73
N PRO A 50 6.31 -3.90 17.68
CA PRO A 50 6.00 -4.93 18.65
C PRO A 50 6.67 -4.61 20.00
N THR A 51 5.94 -4.80 21.10
CA THR A 51 6.42 -4.68 22.48
C THR A 51 5.98 -5.90 23.30
N SER A 52 6.54 -6.09 24.49
CA SER A 52 6.13 -7.16 25.40
C SER A 52 4.65 -7.07 25.83
N SER A 53 4.07 -5.87 25.82
CA SER A 53 2.68 -5.61 26.21
C SER A 53 1.71 -5.52 25.03
N GLY A 54 2.17 -5.77 23.80
CA GLY A 54 1.37 -5.67 22.57
C GLY A 54 1.99 -4.78 21.51
N PHE A 55 1.18 -4.28 20.58
CA PHE A 55 1.66 -3.39 19.51
C PHE A 55 1.42 -1.92 19.85
N ILE A 56 2.37 -1.06 19.50
CA ILE A 56 2.19 0.39 19.49
C ILE A 56 2.31 0.91 18.05
N TYR A 57 1.70 2.07 17.81
CA TYR A 57 1.78 2.77 16.53
C TYR A 57 2.83 3.87 16.63
N LEU A 58 3.84 3.82 15.76
CA LEU A 58 4.81 4.89 15.57
C LEU A 58 4.38 5.73 14.36
N SER A 59 4.17 7.03 14.59
CA SER A 59 4.00 8.01 13.52
C SER A 59 5.28 8.82 13.41
N ALA A 60 6.08 8.57 12.37
CA ALA A 60 7.33 9.29 12.13
C ALA A 60 7.10 10.44 11.14
N VAL A 61 7.82 11.54 11.35
CA VAL A 61 7.86 12.69 10.45
C VAL A 61 9.32 13.02 10.16
N GLN A 62 9.67 13.10 8.89
CA GLN A 62 10.98 13.52 8.40
C GLN A 62 10.81 14.75 7.52
N ASP A 63 11.66 15.75 7.77
CA ASP A 63 11.83 16.94 6.92
C ASP A 63 13.02 16.76 5.97
#